data_AF-A0A2W5RG93-F1
#
_entry.id   AF-A0A2W5RG93-F1
#
_cell.length_a   1.000
_cell.length_b   1.000
_cell.length_c   1.000
_cell.angle_alpha   90.00
_cell.angle_beta   90.00
_cell.angle_gamma   90.00
#
_symmetry.space_group_name_H-M   'P 1'
#
loop_
_entity.id
_entity.type
_entity.pdbx_description
1 polymer ?
#
loop_
_entity_poly.entity_id
_entity_poly.type
_entity_poly.pdbx_seq_one_letter_code
_entity_poly.pdbx_strand_id
1 'polypeptide(L)'
;MQKIIRQIATELKVGEHQVQAATDLLDGGATVPFIARYRKEATGGLDDAQLRELEVRLTYLRELEDRRGAVLKAIDEQGKLTDALRVAIATAPTKQELEDIYLPFKQKRRTKGQIAREFGIEPLADRLLADPTLDPAVEAQAYLKPTTTLDDGKPGPDFSTVPAVLDGVRDILSERWAEDPALVQSLREWLWAEGLLKSSLVAGKDENNPDVAKFRDYFDYDEPIGRVPSHRALAVFRGRQLEILDAKLVLPVEPEPGKPTVAEGRIALHLGWSHAGRKADDLIRKCIAWTWRVKLSLSNERDLFTRLREEAEKVAIKVFADNLRDLLLAAPAGPRVVMGLDPGIRTGVKVAVVDATGKLVETATVFPHEPRKDWEGSLHTLGKLCAKHGVNLIAIGNGTASRETDKLAADLIKLLAKMAQSVRAEPVEAGAGTSTSSVRTVGEIQKVVVSEAGASVYSASEFASQEMPDVDVSLRGAASIARRLQDPLAELVKIDPKSIGVGQYQHDVNQSELARTLGAVVEDCVNSVGVDLNTASVPLLSRVSGLTPSVAKAVVRWREA
;
A
#
# COMPACT_ATOMS: atom_id res chain seq x y z
N MET A 1 -6.71 24.15 15.63
CA MET A 1 -5.24 24.06 15.54
C MET A 1 -4.59 23.64 16.86
N GLN A 2 -4.77 24.35 17.99
CA GLN A 2 -4.12 23.99 19.27
C GLN A 2 -4.38 22.53 19.74
N LYS A 3 -5.60 22.01 19.56
CA LYS A 3 -5.92 20.60 19.85
C LYS A 3 -5.07 19.62 19.03
N ILE A 4 -4.85 19.90 17.74
CA ILE A 4 -4.04 19.08 16.84
C ILE A 4 -2.59 19.05 17.33
N ILE A 5 -2.03 20.22 17.64
CA ILE A 5 -0.64 20.37 18.10
C ILE A 5 -0.40 19.57 19.38
N ARG A 6 -1.29 19.71 20.37
CA ARG A 6 -1.22 18.97 21.62
C ARG A 6 -1.29 17.44 21.42
N GLN A 7 -2.15 17.00 20.51
CA GLN A 7 -2.28 15.59 20.19
C GLN A 7 -1.00 15.04 19.55
N ILE A 8 -0.47 15.71 18.53
CA ILE A 8 0.79 15.31 17.87
C ILE A 8 1.95 15.32 18.86
N ALA A 9 2.04 16.34 19.72
CA ALA A 9 3.08 16.43 20.75
C ALA A 9 3.05 15.21 21.69
N THR A 10 1.84 14.75 22.05
CA THR A 10 1.65 13.56 22.88
C THR A 10 2.03 12.28 22.12
N GLU A 11 1.60 12.14 20.86
CA GLU A 11 1.89 10.99 20.00
C GLU A 11 3.41 10.83 19.77
N LEU A 12 4.10 11.93 19.46
CA LEU A 12 5.55 11.97 19.21
C LEU A 12 6.42 12.05 20.47
N LYS A 13 5.81 12.28 21.64
CA LYS A 13 6.50 12.51 22.92
C LYS A 13 7.48 13.70 22.88
N VAL A 14 7.04 14.82 22.31
CA VAL A 14 7.80 16.07 22.17
C VAL A 14 7.01 17.26 22.74
N GLY A 15 7.62 18.44 22.83
CA GLY A 15 6.95 19.65 23.31
C GLY A 15 5.96 20.26 22.31
N GLU A 16 4.85 20.82 22.78
CA GLU A 16 3.84 21.49 21.93
C GLU A 16 4.46 22.63 21.09
N HIS A 17 5.41 23.38 21.65
CA HIS A 17 6.13 24.44 20.94
C HIS A 17 6.93 23.92 19.74
N GLN A 18 7.50 22.71 19.84
CA GLN A 18 8.28 22.08 18.75
C GLN A 18 7.36 21.74 17.58
N VAL A 19 6.18 21.19 17.89
CA VAL A 19 5.17 20.84 16.90
C VAL A 19 4.58 22.09 16.23
N GLN A 20 4.28 23.14 17.01
CA GLN A 20 3.82 24.43 16.47
C GLN A 20 4.85 25.01 15.50
N ALA A 21 6.13 25.10 15.90
CA ALA A 21 7.18 25.64 15.05
C ALA A 21 7.38 24.84 13.77
N ALA A 22 7.37 23.50 13.85
CA ALA A 22 7.43 22.64 12.67
C ALA A 22 6.22 22.82 11.75
N THR A 23 5.01 22.93 12.33
CA THR A 23 3.77 23.18 11.57
C THR A 23 3.83 24.50 10.81
N ASP A 24 4.27 25.58 11.47
CA ASP A 24 4.38 26.90 10.84
C ASP A 24 5.39 26.91 9.69
N LEU A 25 6.50 26.17 9.83
CA LEU A 25 7.50 26.01 8.77
C LEU A 25 6.94 25.23 7.58
N LEU A 26 6.26 24.11 7.83
CA LEU A 26 5.64 23.30 6.77
C LEU A 26 4.55 24.08 6.03
N ASP A 27 3.68 24.80 6.75
CA ASP A 27 2.65 25.65 6.15
C ASP A 27 3.25 26.82 5.36
N GLY A 28 4.44 27.30 5.79
CA GLY A 28 5.25 28.26 5.05
C GLY A 28 5.96 27.71 3.81
N GLY A 29 5.78 26.42 3.49
CA GLY A 29 6.36 25.76 2.33
C GLY A 29 7.78 25.23 2.54
N ALA A 30 8.29 25.21 3.76
CA ALA A 30 9.55 24.54 4.05
C ALA A 30 9.37 23.01 3.95
N THR A 31 10.37 22.33 3.38
CA THR A 31 10.37 20.87 3.26
C THR A 31 10.89 20.23 4.55
N VAL A 32 10.58 18.95 4.75
CA VAL A 32 11.12 18.18 5.88
C VAL A 32 12.66 18.17 5.91
N PRO A 33 13.39 17.84 4.82
CA PRO A 33 14.85 17.88 4.85
C PRO A 33 15.42 19.26 5.18
N PHE A 34 14.77 20.34 4.73
CA PHE A 34 15.18 21.69 5.06
C PHE A 34 15.02 22.00 6.55
N ILE A 35 13.87 21.63 7.13
CA ILE A 35 13.58 21.86 8.55
C ILE A 35 14.55 21.06 9.42
N ALA A 36 14.70 19.77 9.14
CA ALA A 36 15.57 18.85 9.87
C ALA A 36 17.02 19.33 9.89
N ARG A 37 17.50 19.94 8.80
CA ARG A 37 18.90 20.37 8.66
C ARG A 37 19.16 21.81 9.13
N TYR A 38 18.29 22.75 8.78
CA TYR A 38 18.54 24.19 8.89
C TYR A 38 17.62 24.93 9.87
N ARG A 39 16.66 24.23 10.50
CA ARG A 39 15.72 24.80 11.48
C ARG A 39 15.68 24.01 12.79
N LYS A 40 16.75 23.28 13.11
CA LYS A 40 16.89 22.51 14.36
C LYS A 40 16.62 23.35 15.61
N GLU A 41 17.14 24.56 15.67
CA GLU A 41 16.93 25.44 16.83
C GLU A 41 15.46 25.85 16.99
N ALA A 42 14.78 26.14 15.88
CA ALA A 42 13.37 26.51 15.89
C ALA A 42 12.45 25.36 16.32
N THR A 43 12.79 24.12 15.94
CA THR A 43 12.00 22.93 16.29
C THR A 43 12.48 22.23 17.56
N GLY A 44 13.51 22.72 18.24
CA GLY A 44 14.10 22.04 19.38
C GLY A 44 14.76 20.70 19.03
N GLY A 45 15.21 20.53 17.79
CA GLY A 45 16.00 19.38 17.34
C GLY A 45 15.20 18.18 16.83
N LEU A 46 13.98 18.39 16.32
CA LEU A 46 13.23 17.29 15.66
C LEU A 46 14.02 16.72 14.47
N ASP A 47 14.12 15.40 14.41
CA ASP A 47 14.78 14.68 13.32
C ASP A 47 13.84 14.42 12.12
N ASP A 48 14.38 13.90 11.02
CA ASP A 48 13.62 13.61 9.80
C ASP A 48 12.45 12.64 10.07
N ALA A 49 12.64 11.61 10.91
CA ALA A 49 11.61 10.62 11.19
C ALA A 49 10.44 11.26 11.96
N GLN A 50 10.72 12.06 12.97
CA GLN A 50 9.72 12.81 13.73
C GLN A 50 8.98 13.83 12.86
N LEU A 51 9.69 14.54 11.97
CA LEU A 51 9.08 15.53 11.07
C LEU A 51 8.18 14.87 10.01
N ARG A 52 8.57 13.70 9.48
CA ARG A 52 7.72 12.91 8.56
C ARG A 52 6.46 12.39 9.26
N GLU A 53 6.60 11.86 10.48
CA GLU A 53 5.45 11.42 11.26
C GLU A 53 4.53 12.60 11.60
N LEU A 54 5.09 13.76 11.98
CA LEU A 54 4.36 15.01 12.20
C LEU A 54 3.58 15.42 10.95
N GLU A 55 4.20 15.45 9.76
CA GLU A 55 3.56 15.83 8.50
C GLU A 55 2.34 14.94 8.18
N VAL A 56 2.50 13.62 8.33
CA VAL A 56 1.42 12.64 8.12
C VAL A 56 0.29 12.82 9.13
N ARG A 57 0.63 12.96 10.42
CA ARG A 57 -0.37 13.12 11.50
C ARG A 57 -1.09 14.47 11.40
N LEU A 58 -0.38 15.54 11.06
CA LEU A 58 -0.95 16.87 10.84
C LEU A 58 -1.99 16.83 9.73
N THR A 59 -1.69 16.18 8.61
CA THR A 59 -2.63 16.00 7.50
C THR A 59 -3.86 15.23 7.93
N TYR A 60 -3.69 14.07 8.57
CA TYR A 60 -4.81 13.25 9.04
C TYR A 60 -5.73 14.00 10.02
N LEU A 61 -5.14 14.73 10.98
CA LEU A 61 -5.89 15.44 12.01
C LEU A 61 -6.61 16.66 11.44
N ARG A 62 -6.02 17.36 10.46
CA ARG A 62 -6.71 18.42 9.72
C ARG A 62 -7.94 17.89 8.99
N GLU A 63 -7.79 16.80 8.25
CA GLU A 63 -8.92 16.15 7.57
C GLU A 63 -10.01 15.69 8.55
N LEU A 64 -9.62 15.22 9.75
CA LEU A 64 -10.57 14.86 10.80
C LEU A 64 -11.33 16.09 11.33
N GLU A 65 -10.65 17.21 11.58
CA GLU A 65 -11.31 18.46 12.00
C GLU A 65 -12.24 19.02 10.91
N ASP A 66 -11.82 19.02 9.65
CA ASP A 66 -12.64 19.47 8.52
C ASP A 66 -13.89 18.60 8.40
N ARG A 67 -13.72 17.28 8.50
CA ARG A 67 -14.84 16.35 8.48
C ARG A 67 -15.77 16.55 9.67
N ARG A 68 -15.22 16.81 10.86
CA ARG A 68 -16.00 17.11 12.07
C ARG A 68 -16.87 18.35 11.89
N GLY A 69 -16.32 19.41 11.29
CA GLY A 69 -17.08 20.62 10.94
C GLY A 69 -18.22 20.34 9.97
N ALA A 70 -17.96 19.54 8.93
CA ALA A 70 -18.98 19.14 7.97
C ALA A 70 -20.12 18.31 8.60
N VAL A 71 -19.78 17.36 9.49
CA VAL A 71 -20.75 16.54 10.23
C VAL A 71 -21.62 17.40 11.15
N LEU A 72 -21.01 18.33 11.92
CA LEU A 72 -21.75 19.26 12.77
C LEU A 72 -22.77 20.05 11.97
N LYS A 73 -22.33 20.65 10.85
CA LYS A 73 -23.21 21.44 9.97
C LYS A 73 -24.36 20.59 9.41
N ALA A 74 -24.06 19.39 8.92
CA ALA A 74 -25.08 18.51 8.33
C ALA A 74 -26.15 18.05 9.33
N ILE A 75 -25.80 17.89 10.62
CA ILE A 75 -26.74 17.52 11.69
C ILE A 75 -27.56 18.75 12.15
N ASP A 76 -26.91 19.91 12.21
CA ASP A 76 -27.55 21.19 12.57
C ASP A 76 -28.59 21.62 11.54
N GLU A 77 -28.29 21.46 10.24
CA GLU A 77 -29.23 21.72 9.13
C GLU A 77 -30.49 20.83 9.20
N GLN A 78 -30.43 19.69 9.88
CA GLN A 78 -31.58 18.82 10.13
C GLN A 78 -32.36 19.20 11.40
N GLY A 79 -31.90 20.19 12.17
CA GLY A 79 -32.47 20.56 13.47
C GLY A 79 -32.30 19.50 14.55
N LYS A 80 -31.33 18.57 14.38
CA LYS A 80 -31.13 17.41 15.27
C LYS A 80 -29.89 17.53 16.16
N LEU A 81 -29.15 18.64 16.09
CA LEU A 81 -27.90 18.82 16.83
C LEU A 81 -28.18 19.14 18.31
N THR A 82 -28.17 18.10 19.14
CA THR A 82 -28.27 18.25 20.61
C THR A 82 -26.91 18.59 21.23
N ASP A 83 -26.91 19.13 22.45
CA ASP A 83 -25.66 19.40 23.19
C ASP A 83 -24.85 18.12 23.44
N ALA A 84 -25.53 17.01 23.72
CA ALA A 84 -24.88 15.69 23.86
C ALA A 84 -24.18 15.25 22.56
N LEU A 85 -24.84 15.41 21.40
CA LEU A 85 -24.23 15.11 20.10
C LEU A 85 -23.06 16.06 19.79
N ARG A 86 -23.20 17.35 20.12
CA ARG A 86 -22.12 18.34 19.94
C ARG A 86 -20.86 17.92 20.71
N VAL A 87 -21.02 17.48 21.96
CA VAL A 87 -19.91 16.96 22.78
C VAL A 87 -19.33 15.69 22.17
N ALA A 88 -20.17 14.70 21.83
CA ALA A 88 -19.71 13.42 21.27
C ALA A 88 -18.90 13.63 19.97
N ILE A 89 -19.38 14.48 19.06
CA ILE A 89 -18.69 14.83 17.81
C ILE A 89 -17.37 15.55 18.09
N ALA A 90 -17.35 16.47 19.06
CA ALA A 90 -16.14 17.20 19.46
C ALA A 90 -15.06 16.30 20.07
N THR A 91 -15.45 15.23 20.77
CA THR A 91 -14.55 14.29 21.45
C THR A 91 -14.19 13.07 20.60
N ALA A 92 -14.84 12.84 19.46
CA ALA A 92 -14.55 11.72 18.57
C ALA A 92 -13.05 11.67 18.18
N PRO A 93 -12.29 10.65 18.61
CA PRO A 93 -10.84 10.55 18.46
C PRO A 93 -10.41 10.08 17.06
N THR A 94 -11.29 9.37 16.34
CA THR A 94 -11.00 8.79 15.03
C THR A 94 -12.05 9.19 13.99
N LYS A 95 -11.67 9.13 12.71
CA LYS A 95 -12.63 9.30 11.59
C LYS A 95 -13.75 8.26 11.67
N GLN A 96 -13.45 7.02 12.06
CA GLN A 96 -14.44 5.96 12.16
C GLN A 96 -15.52 6.29 13.21
N GLU A 97 -15.12 6.66 14.43
CA GLU A 97 -16.08 7.02 15.49
C GLU A 97 -16.93 8.24 15.10
N LEU A 98 -16.32 9.22 14.42
CA LEU A 98 -17.05 10.35 13.87
C LEU A 98 -18.10 9.92 12.83
N GLU A 99 -17.76 8.99 11.94
CA GLU A 99 -18.70 8.45 10.96
C GLU A 99 -19.80 7.59 11.57
N ASP A 100 -19.51 6.86 12.64
CA ASP A 100 -20.50 6.08 13.40
C ASP A 100 -21.52 7.02 14.07
N ILE A 101 -21.06 8.10 14.72
CA ILE A 101 -21.94 9.14 15.29
C ILE A 101 -22.79 9.81 14.19
N TYR A 102 -22.22 10.01 13.00
CA TYR A 102 -22.92 10.63 11.88
C TYR A 102 -23.90 9.69 11.16
N LEU A 103 -23.77 8.37 11.32
CA LEU A 103 -24.51 7.36 10.56
C LEU A 103 -26.05 7.53 10.57
N PRO A 104 -26.71 7.87 11.70
CA PRO A 104 -28.15 8.10 11.75
C PRO A 104 -28.62 9.30 10.92
N PHE A 105 -27.73 10.26 10.63
CA PHE A 105 -28.04 11.54 10.00
C PHE A 105 -27.65 11.61 8.52
N LYS A 106 -26.95 10.59 7.99
CA LYS A 106 -26.62 10.50 6.58
C LYS A 106 -27.89 10.39 5.73
N GLN A 107 -27.95 11.14 4.63
CA GLN A 107 -28.99 10.96 3.62
C GLN A 107 -28.89 9.54 3.02
N LYS A 108 -30.02 8.82 3.01
CA LYS A 108 -30.08 7.41 2.59
C LYS A 108 -31.00 7.24 1.39
N ARG A 109 -30.74 6.17 0.63
CA ARG A 109 -31.75 5.62 -0.27
C ARG A 109 -32.95 5.18 0.57
N ARG A 110 -34.15 5.33 0.02
CA ARG A 110 -35.41 4.93 0.66
C ARG A 110 -35.38 3.45 1.08
N THR A 111 -35.11 3.18 2.36
CA THR A 111 -34.97 1.81 2.92
C THR A 111 -36.33 1.21 3.28
N LYS A 112 -36.40 -0.11 3.51
CA LYS A 112 -37.63 -0.74 4.02
C LYS A 112 -38.09 -0.16 5.36
N GLY A 113 -37.14 0.14 6.26
CA GLY A 113 -37.43 0.82 7.53
C GLY A 113 -37.98 2.23 7.33
N GLN A 114 -37.36 3.03 6.46
CA GLN A 114 -37.85 4.36 6.10
C GLN A 114 -39.25 4.32 5.48
N ILE A 115 -39.51 3.39 4.56
CA ILE A 115 -40.84 3.16 3.98
C ILE A 115 -41.85 2.85 5.10
N ALA A 116 -41.53 1.96 6.03
CA ALA A 116 -42.41 1.66 7.15
C ALA A 116 -42.67 2.88 8.06
N ARG A 117 -41.67 3.75 8.29
CA ARG A 117 -41.86 5.02 9.01
C ARG A 117 -42.80 5.98 8.27
N GLU A 118 -42.62 6.13 6.95
CA GLU A 118 -43.50 6.96 6.10
C GLU A 118 -44.95 6.48 6.12
N PHE A 119 -45.18 5.17 6.28
CA PHE A 119 -46.50 4.56 6.42
C PHE A 119 -47.02 4.59 7.87
N GLY A 120 -46.32 5.23 8.80
CA GLY A 120 -46.76 5.46 10.17
C GLY A 120 -46.65 4.24 11.08
N ILE A 121 -45.75 3.29 10.79
CA ILE A 121 -45.58 2.05 11.59
C ILE A 121 -44.64 2.26 12.80
N GLU A 122 -43.84 3.34 12.82
CA GLU A 122 -42.88 3.60 13.91
C GLU A 122 -43.50 3.62 15.32
N PRO A 123 -44.69 4.24 15.55
CA PRO A 123 -45.33 4.18 16.87
C PRO A 123 -45.67 2.75 17.34
N LEU A 124 -45.95 1.83 16.42
CA LEU A 124 -46.17 0.41 16.77
C LEU A 124 -44.87 -0.24 17.22
N ALA A 125 -43.76 0.02 16.51
CA ALA A 125 -42.45 -0.50 16.86
C ALA A 125 -42.02 -0.03 18.26
N ASP A 126 -42.24 1.24 18.57
CA ASP A 126 -41.92 1.83 19.88
C ASP A 126 -42.78 1.21 21.00
N ARG A 127 -44.09 1.06 20.77
CA ARG A 127 -45.00 0.46 21.75
C ARG A 127 -44.66 -1.00 22.05
N LEU A 128 -44.42 -1.81 21.03
CA LEU A 128 -44.11 -3.24 21.20
C LEU A 128 -42.76 -3.47 21.89
N LEU A 129 -41.78 -2.58 21.67
CA LEU A 129 -40.50 -2.64 22.37
C LEU A 129 -40.61 -2.18 23.82
N ALA A 130 -41.36 -1.10 24.08
CA ALA A 130 -41.52 -0.53 25.42
C ALA A 130 -42.37 -1.42 26.35
N ASP A 131 -43.39 -2.09 25.80
CA ASP A 131 -44.22 -3.04 26.53
C ASP A 131 -44.30 -4.40 25.81
N PRO A 132 -43.39 -5.33 26.13
CA PRO A 132 -43.38 -6.65 25.51
C PRO A 132 -44.58 -7.54 25.88
N THR A 133 -45.47 -7.11 26.78
CA THR A 133 -46.68 -7.88 27.15
C THR A 133 -47.80 -7.74 26.13
N LEU A 134 -47.73 -6.71 25.28
CA LEU A 134 -48.66 -6.48 24.18
C LEU A 134 -48.62 -7.62 23.15
N ASP A 135 -49.77 -7.92 22.55
CA ASP A 135 -49.88 -8.90 21.48
C ASP A 135 -49.57 -8.24 20.12
N PRO A 136 -48.45 -8.58 19.45
CA PRO A 136 -48.09 -7.93 18.21
C PRO A 136 -49.15 -8.08 17.10
N ALA A 137 -49.83 -9.22 17.03
CA ALA A 137 -50.80 -9.47 15.98
C ALA A 137 -52.08 -8.62 16.17
N VAL A 138 -52.45 -8.35 17.41
CA VAL A 138 -53.59 -7.49 17.75
C VAL A 138 -53.24 -6.02 17.53
N GLU A 139 -52.11 -5.56 18.07
CA GLU A 139 -51.70 -4.16 17.93
C GLU A 139 -51.44 -3.77 16.46
N ALA A 140 -50.92 -4.68 15.64
CA ALA A 140 -50.66 -4.44 14.22
C ALA A 140 -51.92 -4.15 13.39
N GLN A 141 -53.11 -4.58 13.84
CA GLN A 141 -54.36 -4.35 13.08
C GLN A 141 -54.65 -2.86 12.87
N ALA A 142 -54.32 -2.02 13.86
CA ALA A 142 -54.52 -0.57 13.78
C ALA A 142 -53.59 0.12 12.77
N TYR A 143 -52.58 -0.58 12.26
CA TYR A 143 -51.54 -0.05 11.39
C TYR A 143 -51.60 -0.59 9.96
N LEU A 144 -52.62 -1.38 9.62
CA LEU A 144 -52.82 -1.86 8.26
C LEU A 144 -53.02 -0.69 7.29
N LYS A 145 -52.34 -0.73 6.15
CA LYS A 145 -52.45 0.27 5.09
C LYS A 145 -52.82 -0.41 3.77
N PRO A 146 -53.68 0.21 2.94
CA PRO A 146 -53.95 -0.30 1.61
C PRO A 146 -52.67 -0.48 0.80
N THR A 147 -52.66 -1.48 -0.07
CA THR A 147 -51.56 -1.68 -1.02
C THR A 147 -51.41 -0.44 -1.90
N THR A 148 -50.18 0.00 -2.11
CA THR A 148 -49.88 1.13 -2.99
C THR A 148 -49.43 0.62 -4.36
N THR A 149 -49.62 1.43 -5.39
CA THR A 149 -49.11 1.19 -6.74
C THR A 149 -48.16 2.33 -7.10
N LEU A 150 -47.00 2.01 -7.64
CA LEU A 150 -46.03 3.00 -8.09
C LEU A 150 -46.50 3.63 -9.42
N ASP A 151 -45.94 4.79 -9.76
CA ASP A 151 -46.27 5.53 -10.99
C ASP A 151 -46.01 4.73 -12.29
N ASP A 152 -45.16 3.70 -12.22
CA ASP A 152 -44.86 2.77 -13.32
C ASP A 152 -45.80 1.55 -13.39
N GLY A 153 -46.88 1.55 -12.60
CA GLY A 153 -47.87 0.48 -12.54
C GLY A 153 -47.44 -0.76 -11.76
N LYS A 154 -46.25 -0.78 -11.14
CA LYS A 154 -45.79 -1.90 -10.30
C LYS A 154 -46.38 -1.85 -8.89
N PRO A 155 -46.50 -2.99 -8.19
CA PRO A 155 -46.85 -3.01 -6.78
C PRO A 155 -45.85 -2.18 -5.97
N GLY A 156 -46.36 -1.18 -5.24
CA GLY A 156 -45.62 -0.40 -4.26
C GLY A 156 -45.52 -1.13 -2.93
N PRO A 157 -45.00 -0.48 -1.88
CA PRO A 157 -44.99 -1.03 -0.53
C PRO A 157 -46.37 -1.53 -0.10
N ASP A 158 -46.39 -2.72 0.51
CA ASP A 158 -47.60 -3.38 0.98
C ASP A 158 -47.54 -3.57 2.50
N PHE A 159 -48.52 -2.98 3.19
CA PHE A 159 -48.76 -3.17 4.62
C PHE A 159 -50.24 -3.54 4.86
N SER A 160 -50.86 -4.21 3.89
CA SER A 160 -52.28 -4.60 3.93
C SER A 160 -52.56 -5.79 4.86
N THR A 161 -51.51 -6.48 5.32
CA THR A 161 -51.62 -7.66 6.18
C THR A 161 -50.83 -7.48 7.47
N VAL A 162 -51.27 -8.15 8.54
CA VAL A 162 -50.59 -8.14 9.85
C VAL A 162 -49.12 -8.56 9.73
N PRO A 163 -48.75 -9.66 9.03
CA PRO A 163 -47.34 -10.02 8.84
C PRO A 163 -46.51 -8.93 8.17
N ALA A 164 -47.07 -8.23 7.16
CA ALA A 164 -46.36 -7.17 6.46
C ALA A 164 -46.10 -5.95 7.38
N VAL A 165 -47.06 -5.59 8.23
CA VAL A 165 -46.87 -4.55 9.26
C VAL A 165 -45.77 -4.95 10.25
N LEU A 166 -45.77 -6.20 10.73
CA LEU A 166 -44.76 -6.70 11.65
C LEU A 166 -43.36 -6.81 11.02
N ASP A 167 -43.27 -7.10 9.72
CA ASP A 167 -42.02 -6.98 8.95
C ASP A 167 -41.54 -5.52 8.89
N GLY A 168 -42.46 -4.56 8.76
CA GLY A 168 -42.17 -3.13 8.89
C GLY A 168 -41.62 -2.76 10.26
N VAL A 169 -42.22 -3.27 11.34
CA VAL A 169 -41.70 -3.12 12.71
C VAL A 169 -40.28 -3.67 12.83
N ARG A 170 -40.03 -4.88 12.31
CA ARG A 170 -38.69 -5.49 12.29
C ARG A 170 -37.69 -4.60 11.57
N ASP A 171 -38.02 -4.12 10.38
CA ASP A 171 -37.10 -3.32 9.58
C ASP A 171 -36.80 -1.95 10.22
N ILE A 172 -37.78 -1.33 10.90
CA ILE A 172 -37.58 -0.10 11.69
C ILE A 172 -36.63 -0.36 12.87
N LEU A 173 -36.90 -1.37 13.68
CA LEU A 173 -36.10 -1.68 14.87
C LEU A 173 -34.68 -2.11 14.49
N SER A 174 -34.53 -2.97 13.49
CA SER A 174 -33.22 -3.41 13.02
C SER A 174 -32.39 -2.28 12.44
N GLU A 175 -32.99 -1.33 11.73
CA GLU A 175 -32.26 -0.15 11.27
C GLU A 175 -31.85 0.74 12.43
N ARG A 176 -32.75 0.99 13.39
CA ARG A 176 -32.45 1.81 14.58
C ARG A 176 -31.28 1.25 15.38
N TRP A 177 -31.26 -0.06 15.64
CA TRP A 177 -30.19 -0.68 16.43
C TRP A 177 -28.89 -0.82 15.64
N ALA A 178 -28.94 -1.06 14.33
CA ALA A 178 -27.75 -1.11 13.49
C ALA A 178 -27.03 0.24 13.33
N GLU A 179 -27.67 1.32 13.76
CA GLU A 179 -27.16 2.69 13.69
C GLU A 179 -26.86 3.29 15.05
N ASP A 180 -27.05 2.52 16.13
CA ASP A 180 -26.64 2.92 17.47
C ASP A 180 -25.10 2.86 17.56
N PRO A 181 -24.41 4.01 17.73
CA PRO A 181 -22.96 4.05 17.72
C PRO A 181 -22.32 3.20 18.83
N ALA A 182 -22.94 3.17 20.02
CA ALA A 182 -22.42 2.43 21.16
C ALA A 182 -22.54 0.91 20.93
N LEU A 183 -23.65 0.45 20.34
CA LEU A 183 -23.81 -0.96 19.97
C LEU A 183 -22.84 -1.36 18.87
N VAL A 184 -22.73 -0.57 17.81
CA VAL A 184 -21.84 -0.84 16.67
C VAL A 184 -20.39 -0.91 17.14
N GLN A 185 -19.92 0.06 17.92
CA GLN A 185 -18.55 0.08 18.45
C GLN A 185 -18.29 -1.13 19.35
N SER A 186 -19.21 -1.43 20.28
CA SER A 186 -19.09 -2.58 21.20
C SER A 186 -18.98 -3.91 20.46
N LEU A 187 -19.81 -4.13 19.44
CA LEU A 187 -19.75 -5.35 18.63
C LEU A 187 -18.49 -5.40 17.76
N ARG A 188 -18.07 -4.27 17.18
CA ARG A 188 -16.84 -4.19 16.37
C ARG A 188 -15.60 -4.57 17.19
N GLU A 189 -15.45 -4.01 18.39
CA GLU A 189 -14.31 -4.30 19.26
C GLU A 189 -14.34 -5.75 19.77
N TRP A 190 -15.51 -6.27 20.09
CA TRP A 190 -15.66 -7.69 20.43
C TRP A 190 -15.26 -8.61 19.27
N LEU A 191 -15.74 -8.34 18.06
CA LEU A 191 -15.40 -9.11 16.87
C LEU A 191 -13.92 -8.98 16.49
N TRP A 192 -13.30 -7.84 16.74
CA TRP A 192 -11.86 -7.67 16.55
C TRP A 192 -11.04 -8.54 17.52
N ALA A 193 -11.51 -8.64 18.77
CA ALA A 193 -10.84 -9.41 19.82
C ALA A 193 -11.03 -10.93 19.69
N GLU A 194 -12.23 -11.38 19.29
CA GLU A 194 -12.61 -12.80 19.32
C GLU A 194 -12.87 -13.42 17.93
N GLY A 195 -13.11 -12.60 16.90
CA GLY A 195 -13.42 -13.07 15.56
C GLY A 195 -12.22 -13.67 14.83
N LEU A 196 -12.51 -14.60 13.93
CA LEU A 196 -11.53 -15.26 13.06
C LEU A 196 -11.70 -14.76 11.63
N LEU A 197 -10.59 -14.41 10.99
CA LEU A 197 -10.54 -14.31 9.53
C LEU A 197 -10.48 -15.73 8.98
N LYS A 198 -11.57 -16.19 8.36
CA LYS A 198 -11.63 -17.49 7.70
C LYS A 198 -11.53 -17.32 6.18
N SER A 199 -10.67 -18.10 5.54
CA SER A 199 -10.47 -18.16 4.10
C SER A 199 -10.72 -19.57 3.58
N SER A 200 -11.38 -19.67 2.43
CA SER A 200 -11.62 -20.95 1.75
C SER A 200 -11.51 -20.85 0.23
N LEU A 201 -11.13 -21.94 -0.44
CA LEU A 201 -11.16 -22.01 -1.90
C LEU A 201 -12.58 -21.78 -2.45
N VAL A 202 -12.74 -20.89 -3.42
CA VAL A 202 -14.02 -20.68 -4.11
C VAL A 202 -14.39 -21.96 -4.88
N ALA A 203 -15.65 -22.39 -4.75
CA ALA A 203 -16.16 -23.57 -5.43
C ALA A 203 -15.96 -23.47 -6.96
N GLY A 204 -15.42 -24.53 -7.56
CA GLY A 204 -15.19 -24.62 -9.01
C GLY A 204 -13.82 -24.14 -9.48
N LYS A 205 -12.92 -23.68 -8.60
CA LYS A 205 -11.52 -23.41 -8.94
C LYS A 205 -10.68 -24.69 -8.85
N ASP A 206 -9.75 -24.87 -9.80
CA ASP A 206 -8.81 -26.00 -9.83
C ASP A 206 -7.57 -25.71 -8.98
N GLU A 207 -7.38 -26.49 -7.91
CA GLU A 207 -6.25 -26.38 -6.97
C GLU A 207 -4.87 -26.67 -7.60
N ASN A 208 -4.84 -27.31 -8.77
CA ASN A 208 -3.61 -27.67 -9.48
C ASN A 208 -3.23 -26.65 -10.56
N ASN A 209 -4.10 -25.69 -10.86
CA ASN A 209 -3.75 -24.57 -11.72
C ASN A 209 -2.63 -23.74 -11.04
N PRO A 210 -1.50 -23.43 -11.73
CA PRO A 210 -0.39 -22.69 -11.14
C PRO A 210 -0.77 -21.32 -10.53
N ASP A 211 -1.79 -20.65 -11.05
CA ASP A 211 -2.25 -19.36 -10.51
C ASP A 211 -3.11 -19.51 -9.25
N VAL A 212 -3.83 -20.62 -9.13
CA VAL A 212 -4.64 -20.96 -7.94
C VAL A 212 -3.77 -21.56 -6.85
N ALA A 213 -2.84 -22.45 -7.20
CA ALA A 213 -1.93 -23.13 -6.28
C ALA A 213 -1.05 -22.18 -5.46
N LYS A 214 -0.82 -20.94 -5.92
CA LYS A 214 -0.14 -19.87 -5.17
C LYS A 214 -0.83 -19.51 -3.85
N PHE A 215 -2.12 -19.82 -3.71
CA PHE A 215 -2.93 -19.52 -2.53
C PHE A 215 -3.27 -20.76 -1.71
N ARG A 216 -2.60 -21.89 -1.96
CA ARG A 216 -2.90 -23.19 -1.34
C ARG A 216 -2.94 -23.16 0.18
N ASP A 217 -2.03 -22.38 0.79
CA ASP A 217 -1.95 -22.21 2.24
C ASP A 217 -3.20 -21.54 2.85
N TYR A 218 -4.08 -20.98 2.00
CA TYR A 218 -5.28 -20.24 2.40
C TYR A 218 -6.60 -20.90 1.92
N PHE A 219 -6.56 -22.15 1.43
CA PHE A 219 -7.75 -22.89 0.98
C PHE A 219 -8.62 -23.41 2.14
N ASP A 220 -8.02 -23.61 3.31
CA ASP A 220 -8.68 -23.91 4.57
C ASP A 220 -7.87 -23.25 5.69
N TYR A 221 -8.11 -21.97 5.91
CA TYR A 221 -7.34 -21.14 6.83
C TYR A 221 -8.27 -20.35 7.73
N ASP A 222 -7.97 -20.36 9.03
CA ASP A 222 -8.56 -19.42 9.98
C ASP A 222 -7.52 -18.94 11.00
N GLU A 223 -7.64 -17.68 11.41
CA GLU A 223 -6.78 -17.06 12.43
C GLU A 223 -7.50 -15.89 13.09
N PRO A 224 -7.25 -15.59 14.39
CA PRO A 224 -7.81 -14.41 15.04
C PRO A 224 -7.53 -13.13 14.26
N ILE A 225 -8.59 -12.42 13.85
CA ILE A 225 -8.50 -11.30 12.90
C ILE A 225 -7.53 -10.21 13.36
N GLY A 226 -7.55 -9.86 14.65
CA GLY A 226 -6.66 -8.87 15.24
C GLY A 226 -5.20 -9.32 15.42
N ARG A 227 -4.85 -10.54 15.01
CA ARG A 227 -3.48 -11.09 15.09
C ARG A 227 -2.91 -11.50 13.73
N VAL A 228 -3.68 -11.39 12.65
CA VAL A 228 -3.25 -11.79 11.30
C VAL A 228 -2.06 -10.91 10.86
N PRO A 229 -0.89 -11.51 10.55
CA PRO A 229 0.26 -10.78 10.03
C PRO A 229 -0.04 -10.12 8.68
N SER A 230 0.60 -8.96 8.43
CA SER A 230 0.43 -8.16 7.22
C SER A 230 0.49 -8.98 5.92
N HIS A 231 1.54 -9.80 5.74
CA HIS A 231 1.72 -10.58 4.51
C HIS A 231 0.60 -11.60 4.27
N ARG A 232 0.05 -12.21 5.32
CA ARG A 232 -1.07 -13.16 5.22
C ARG A 232 -2.38 -12.45 4.90
N ALA A 233 -2.65 -11.33 5.57
CA ALA A 233 -3.81 -10.50 5.27
C ALA A 233 -3.83 -10.06 3.80
N LEU A 234 -2.70 -9.54 3.30
CA LEU A 234 -2.57 -9.12 1.89
C LEU A 234 -2.73 -10.29 0.92
N ALA A 235 -2.18 -11.46 1.24
CA ALA A 235 -2.34 -12.66 0.41
C ALA A 235 -3.81 -13.12 0.33
N VAL A 236 -4.52 -13.16 1.46
CA VAL A 236 -5.95 -13.51 1.50
C VAL A 236 -6.78 -12.48 0.74
N PHE A 237 -6.57 -11.18 0.95
CA PHE A 237 -7.32 -10.14 0.22
C PHE A 237 -7.03 -10.15 -1.28
N ARG A 238 -5.80 -10.44 -1.70
CA ARG A 238 -5.46 -10.62 -3.12
C ARG A 238 -6.17 -11.85 -3.70
N GLY A 239 -6.13 -12.98 -3.01
CA GLY A 239 -6.83 -14.20 -3.44
C GLY A 239 -8.34 -13.97 -3.56
N ARG A 240 -8.92 -13.19 -2.65
CA ARG A 240 -10.32 -12.76 -2.73
C ARG A 240 -10.60 -11.84 -3.92
N GLN A 241 -9.74 -10.86 -4.18
CA GLN A 241 -9.89 -9.94 -5.32
C GLN A 241 -9.80 -10.67 -6.67
N LEU A 242 -8.99 -11.74 -6.74
CA LEU A 242 -8.88 -12.62 -7.91
C LEU A 242 -9.99 -13.69 -7.98
N GLU A 243 -10.96 -13.64 -7.06
CA GLU A 243 -12.06 -14.60 -6.95
C GLU A 243 -11.58 -16.06 -6.77
N ILE A 244 -10.39 -16.25 -6.24
CA ILE A 244 -9.80 -17.57 -5.93
C ILE A 244 -10.20 -18.00 -4.51
N LEU A 245 -10.21 -17.06 -3.57
CA LEU A 245 -10.56 -17.30 -2.17
C LEU A 245 -11.88 -16.60 -1.82
N ASP A 246 -12.69 -17.22 -0.98
CA ASP A 246 -13.73 -16.55 -0.20
C ASP A 246 -13.14 -16.21 1.17
N ALA A 247 -13.45 -15.03 1.71
CA ALA A 247 -12.97 -14.62 3.02
C ALA A 247 -14.13 -14.06 3.86
N LYS A 248 -14.27 -14.58 5.09
CA LYS A 248 -15.37 -14.26 6.00
C LYS A 248 -14.86 -13.99 7.41
N LEU A 249 -15.58 -13.15 8.14
CA LEU A 249 -15.42 -12.99 9.57
C LEU A 249 -16.36 -13.96 10.27
N VAL A 250 -15.80 -14.91 11.01
CA VAL A 250 -16.56 -15.92 11.75
C VAL A 250 -16.22 -15.85 13.24
N LEU A 251 -17.09 -16.40 14.08
CA LEU A 251 -16.78 -16.63 15.49
C LEU A 251 -16.18 -18.03 15.65
N PRO A 252 -15.30 -18.25 16.64
CA PRO A 252 -14.72 -19.57 16.92
C PRO A 252 -15.77 -20.62 17.28
N VAL A 253 -16.89 -20.19 17.87
CA VAL A 253 -18.01 -21.06 18.24
C VAL A 253 -19.09 -20.94 17.17
N GLU A 254 -19.36 -22.06 16.48
CA GLU A 254 -20.43 -22.10 15.50
C GLU A 254 -21.81 -21.96 16.16
N PRO A 255 -22.73 -21.19 15.54
CA PRO A 255 -24.06 -21.00 16.09
C PRO A 255 -24.89 -22.29 15.97
N GLU A 256 -25.47 -22.75 17.07
CA GLU A 256 -26.41 -23.87 17.05
C GLU A 256 -27.75 -23.46 16.42
N PRO A 257 -28.29 -24.22 15.44
CA PRO A 257 -29.58 -23.91 14.84
C PRO A 257 -30.71 -23.79 15.87
N GLY A 258 -31.45 -22.68 15.83
CA GLY A 258 -32.59 -22.43 16.72
C GLY A 258 -32.24 -21.87 18.11
N LYS A 259 -30.96 -21.80 18.48
CA LYS A 259 -30.51 -21.14 19.72
C LYS A 259 -30.03 -19.72 19.44
N PRO A 260 -30.20 -18.78 20.40
CA PRO A 260 -29.64 -17.44 20.26
C PRO A 260 -28.11 -17.48 20.18
N THR A 261 -27.54 -16.67 19.29
CA THR A 261 -26.08 -16.51 19.20
C THR A 261 -25.53 -15.56 20.27
N VAL A 262 -24.22 -15.60 20.52
CA VAL A 262 -23.57 -14.64 21.43
C VAL A 262 -23.77 -13.19 20.96
N ALA A 263 -23.75 -12.96 19.64
CA ALA A 263 -24.01 -11.65 19.07
C ALA A 263 -25.44 -11.17 19.35
N GLU A 264 -26.43 -12.04 19.20
CA GLU A 264 -27.83 -11.74 19.58
C GLU A 264 -27.96 -11.43 21.07
N GLY A 265 -27.26 -12.17 21.93
CA GLY A 265 -27.20 -11.90 23.37
C GLY A 265 -26.61 -10.53 23.70
N ARG A 266 -25.53 -10.12 23.03
CA ARG A 266 -24.93 -8.78 23.20
C ARG A 266 -25.89 -7.66 22.78
N ILE A 267 -26.60 -7.84 21.66
CA ILE A 267 -27.63 -6.88 21.23
C ILE A 267 -28.77 -6.82 22.27
N ALA A 268 -29.28 -7.98 22.73
CA ALA A 268 -30.32 -8.04 23.75
C ALA A 268 -29.92 -7.30 25.05
N LEU A 269 -28.69 -7.51 25.52
CA LEU A 269 -28.14 -6.84 26.71
C LEU A 269 -28.05 -5.32 26.52
N HIS A 270 -27.58 -4.86 25.35
CA HIS A 270 -27.52 -3.43 25.02
C HIS A 270 -28.91 -2.78 25.04
N LEU A 271 -29.93 -3.51 24.58
CA LEU A 271 -31.32 -3.06 24.56
C LEU A 271 -32.02 -3.18 25.93
N GLY A 272 -31.38 -3.78 26.94
CA GLY A 272 -32.02 -4.07 28.23
C GLY A 272 -33.17 -5.07 28.13
N TRP A 273 -33.18 -5.92 27.10
CA TRP A 273 -34.24 -6.89 26.85
C TRP A 273 -33.80 -8.33 27.17
N SER A 274 -34.74 -9.13 27.68
CA SER A 274 -34.59 -10.57 27.87
C SER A 274 -35.87 -11.30 27.46
N HIS A 275 -35.77 -12.53 26.98
CA HIS A 275 -36.94 -13.33 26.63
C HIS A 275 -37.55 -13.94 27.89
N ALA A 276 -38.76 -13.49 28.27
CA ALA A 276 -39.48 -13.93 29.47
C ALA A 276 -40.79 -14.65 29.11
N GLY A 277 -40.97 -15.05 27.84
CA GLY A 277 -42.20 -15.68 27.35
C GLY A 277 -43.39 -14.73 27.20
N ARG A 278 -43.15 -13.41 27.12
CA ARG A 278 -44.21 -12.42 26.89
C ARG A 278 -44.63 -12.41 25.43
N LYS A 279 -45.82 -11.89 25.14
CA LYS A 279 -46.47 -11.99 23.82
C LYS A 279 -45.64 -11.39 22.67
N ALA A 280 -44.89 -10.30 22.92
CA ALA A 280 -44.04 -9.69 21.90
C ALA A 280 -42.59 -10.23 21.87
N ASP A 281 -42.18 -11.05 22.85
CA ASP A 281 -40.78 -11.47 22.97
C ASP A 281 -40.29 -12.24 21.75
N ASP A 282 -41.14 -13.05 21.11
CA ASP A 282 -40.77 -13.77 19.88
C ASP A 282 -40.56 -12.84 18.68
N LEU A 283 -41.33 -11.76 18.59
CA LEU A 283 -41.11 -10.73 17.57
C LEU A 283 -39.81 -9.98 17.83
N ILE A 284 -39.57 -9.55 19.08
CA ILE A 284 -38.35 -8.82 19.46
C ILE A 284 -37.12 -9.70 19.22
N ARG A 285 -37.16 -10.98 19.60
CA ARG A 285 -36.09 -11.95 19.30
C ARG A 285 -35.82 -12.07 17.80
N LYS A 286 -36.87 -12.15 16.97
CA LYS A 286 -36.73 -12.16 15.50
C LYS A 286 -36.10 -10.87 14.98
N CYS A 287 -36.47 -9.72 15.55
CA CYS A 287 -35.85 -8.43 15.20
C CYS A 287 -34.36 -8.42 15.56
N ILE A 288 -33.97 -8.91 16.73
CA ILE A 288 -32.57 -8.97 17.16
C ILE A 288 -31.75 -9.86 16.23
N ALA A 289 -32.25 -11.08 15.95
CA ALA A 289 -31.59 -12.02 15.02
C ALA A 289 -31.47 -11.42 13.60
N TRP A 290 -32.48 -10.71 13.13
CA TRP A 290 -32.44 -10.02 11.84
C TRP A 290 -31.42 -8.89 11.81
N THR A 291 -31.37 -8.09 12.88
CA THR A 291 -30.41 -6.99 13.06
C THR A 291 -28.98 -7.51 12.98
N TRP A 292 -28.68 -8.60 13.68
CA TRP A 292 -27.38 -9.24 13.59
C TRP A 292 -27.09 -9.71 12.16
N ARG A 293 -27.92 -10.62 11.63
CA ARG A 293 -27.62 -11.36 10.40
C ARG A 293 -27.63 -10.50 9.13
N VAL A 294 -28.50 -9.50 9.06
CA VAL A 294 -28.77 -8.75 7.82
C VAL A 294 -28.13 -7.36 7.83
N LYS A 295 -27.75 -6.86 9.02
CA LYS A 295 -27.14 -5.53 9.17
C LYS A 295 -25.76 -5.62 9.81
N LEU A 296 -25.71 -5.89 11.12
CA LEU A 296 -24.51 -5.71 11.92
C LEU A 296 -23.38 -6.67 11.56
N SER A 297 -23.65 -7.94 11.25
CA SER A 297 -22.59 -8.90 10.86
C SER A 297 -21.90 -8.45 9.57
N LEU A 298 -22.67 -8.08 8.55
CA LEU A 298 -22.17 -7.68 7.23
C LEU A 298 -21.45 -6.33 7.29
N SER A 299 -21.97 -5.35 8.04
CA SER A 299 -21.31 -4.05 8.19
C SER A 299 -20.02 -4.18 8.98
N ASN A 300 -20.01 -4.90 10.10
CA ASN A 300 -18.81 -5.08 10.91
C ASN A 300 -17.75 -5.92 10.19
N GLU A 301 -18.12 -6.96 9.43
CA GLU A 301 -17.17 -7.72 8.61
C GLU A 301 -16.44 -6.79 7.64
N ARG A 302 -17.19 -5.97 6.89
CA ARG A 302 -16.60 -5.01 5.95
C ARG A 302 -15.68 -4.03 6.67
N ASP A 303 -16.15 -3.43 7.76
CA ASP A 303 -15.38 -2.42 8.50
C ASP A 303 -14.09 -3.04 9.09
N LEU A 304 -14.14 -4.25 9.65
CA LEU A 304 -12.99 -4.94 10.21
C LEU A 304 -12.02 -5.45 9.15
N PHE A 305 -12.51 -5.86 7.98
CA PHE A 305 -11.64 -6.18 6.84
C PHE A 305 -10.92 -4.95 6.31
N THR A 306 -11.61 -3.81 6.22
CA THR A 306 -10.97 -2.53 5.89
C THR A 306 -9.90 -2.19 6.93
N ARG A 307 -10.20 -2.29 8.23
CA ARG A 307 -9.22 -2.07 9.30
C ARG A 307 -7.99 -2.98 9.17
N LEU A 308 -8.20 -4.29 9.03
CA LEU A 308 -7.10 -5.26 8.86
C LEU A 308 -6.27 -4.94 7.62
N ARG A 309 -6.92 -4.60 6.50
CA ARG A 309 -6.24 -4.22 5.26
C ARG A 309 -5.38 -2.98 5.46
N GLU A 310 -5.92 -1.91 6.03
CA GLU A 310 -5.18 -0.68 6.28
C GLU A 310 -3.99 -0.90 7.23
N GLU A 311 -4.16 -1.68 8.29
CA GLU A 311 -3.07 -2.04 9.21
C GLU A 311 -1.99 -2.88 8.49
N ALA A 312 -2.40 -3.85 7.66
CA ALA A 312 -1.48 -4.68 6.89
C ALA A 312 -0.70 -3.86 5.83
N GLU A 313 -1.38 -2.96 5.11
CA GLU A 313 -0.77 -2.09 4.11
C GLU A 313 0.24 -1.14 4.73
N LYS A 314 -0.05 -0.53 5.90
CA LYS A 314 0.90 0.33 6.62
C LYS A 314 2.21 -0.39 6.94
N VAL A 315 2.13 -1.63 7.42
CA VAL A 315 3.32 -2.44 7.73
C VAL A 315 4.09 -2.77 6.45
N ALA A 316 3.40 -3.19 5.39
CA ALA A 316 4.03 -3.52 4.12
C ALA A 316 4.73 -2.31 3.48
N ILE A 317 4.06 -1.16 3.43
CA ILE A 317 4.60 0.09 2.90
C ILE A 317 5.83 0.54 3.70
N LYS A 318 5.84 0.36 5.02
CA LYS A 318 7.03 0.63 5.83
C LYS A 318 8.22 -0.25 5.42
N VAL A 319 8.01 -1.56 5.26
CA VAL A 319 9.06 -2.47 4.77
C VAL A 319 9.55 -2.09 3.37
N PHE A 320 8.64 -1.68 2.48
CA PHE A 320 9.00 -1.19 1.14
C PHE A 320 9.84 0.09 1.22
N ALA A 321 9.50 1.02 2.12
CA ALA A 321 10.26 2.24 2.36
C ALA A 321 11.68 1.95 2.85
N ASP A 322 11.83 1.02 3.81
CA ASP A 322 13.13 0.60 4.34
C ASP A 322 13.98 -0.08 3.25
N ASN A 323 13.39 -1.00 2.50
CA ASN A 323 14.06 -1.67 1.37
C ASN A 323 14.49 -0.68 0.27
N LEU A 324 13.66 0.32 -0.03
CA LEU A 324 14.01 1.36 -0.99
C LEU A 324 15.17 2.23 -0.47
N ARG A 325 15.15 2.61 0.81
CA ARG A 325 16.23 3.38 1.44
C ARG A 325 17.56 2.64 1.34
N ASP A 326 17.57 1.34 1.65
CA ASP A 326 18.76 0.50 1.56
C ASP A 326 19.31 0.42 0.14
N LEU A 327 18.43 0.33 -0.87
CA LEU A 327 18.83 0.35 -2.28
C LEU A 327 19.42 1.70 -2.71
N LEU A 328 18.80 2.80 -2.29
CA LEU A 328 19.23 4.16 -2.64
C LEU A 328 20.56 4.55 -1.96
N LEU A 329 20.79 4.08 -0.74
CA LEU A 329 22.00 4.38 0.05
C LEU A 329 23.06 3.28 -0.04
N ALA A 330 22.89 2.31 -0.94
CA ALA A 330 23.91 1.32 -1.22
C ALA A 330 25.21 2.01 -1.68
N ALA A 331 26.35 1.49 -1.22
CA ALA A 331 27.64 2.12 -1.44
C ALA A 331 27.96 2.20 -2.96
N PRO A 332 28.22 3.39 -3.51
CA PRO A 332 28.58 3.55 -4.92
C PRO A 332 29.97 2.97 -5.18
N ALA A 333 30.14 2.21 -6.28
CA ALA A 333 31.47 1.75 -6.69
C ALA A 333 32.34 2.88 -7.28
N GLY A 334 31.71 4.01 -7.62
CA GLY A 334 32.36 5.21 -8.12
C GLY A 334 32.70 5.18 -9.61
N PRO A 335 33.54 6.12 -10.07
CA PRO A 335 33.81 6.35 -11.49
C PRO A 335 34.73 5.28 -12.08
N ARG A 336 34.18 4.10 -12.38
CA ARG A 336 34.88 2.96 -12.99
C ARG A 336 34.19 2.52 -14.27
N VAL A 337 34.91 1.89 -15.19
CA VAL A 337 34.30 1.30 -16.39
C VAL A 337 33.57 0.02 -15.99
N VAL A 338 32.26 -0.04 -16.26
CA VAL A 338 31.39 -1.14 -15.83
C VAL A 338 30.74 -1.80 -17.03
N MET A 339 30.77 -3.15 -17.06
CA MET A 339 29.94 -3.95 -17.94
C MET A 339 28.69 -4.41 -17.18
N GLY A 340 27.52 -3.95 -17.61
CA GLY A 340 26.23 -4.45 -17.15
C GLY A 340 25.78 -5.65 -17.94
N LEU A 341 25.39 -6.71 -17.22
CA LEU A 341 24.78 -7.91 -17.74
C LEU A 341 23.36 -8.01 -17.19
N ASP A 342 22.39 -7.91 -18.09
CA ASP A 342 20.97 -8.18 -17.83
C ASP A 342 20.66 -9.62 -18.24
N PRO A 343 20.55 -10.55 -17.26
CA PRO A 343 20.36 -11.97 -17.55
C PRO A 343 19.11 -12.28 -18.36
N GLY A 344 19.15 -13.39 -19.09
CA GLY A 344 18.00 -13.87 -19.85
C GLY A 344 18.29 -15.21 -20.50
N ILE A 345 17.24 -16.03 -20.62
CA ILE A 345 17.33 -17.37 -21.22
C ILE A 345 17.10 -17.24 -22.72
N ARG A 346 15.84 -17.32 -23.16
CA ARG A 346 15.45 -17.34 -24.59
C ARG A 346 15.86 -16.09 -25.36
N THR A 347 15.81 -14.92 -24.72
CA THR A 347 16.16 -13.62 -25.32
C THR A 347 17.64 -13.27 -25.21
N GLY A 348 18.45 -14.15 -24.59
CA GLY A 348 19.86 -13.92 -24.33
C GLY A 348 20.12 -12.98 -23.16
N VAL A 349 21.41 -12.83 -22.83
CA VAL A 349 21.92 -11.87 -21.86
C VAL A 349 22.25 -10.59 -22.61
N LYS A 350 21.66 -9.48 -22.16
CA LYS A 350 21.89 -8.16 -22.76
C LYS A 350 23.08 -7.53 -22.06
N VAL A 351 23.95 -6.92 -22.86
CA VAL A 351 25.26 -6.42 -22.43
C VAL A 351 25.34 -4.94 -22.75
N ALA A 352 25.76 -4.15 -21.77
CA ALA A 352 26.08 -2.74 -21.96
C ALA A 352 27.40 -2.43 -21.26
N VAL A 353 28.29 -1.69 -21.91
CA VAL A 353 29.51 -1.16 -21.30
C VAL A 353 29.33 0.33 -21.13
N VAL A 354 29.51 0.80 -19.89
CA VAL A 354 29.54 2.23 -19.56
C VAL A 354 30.94 2.63 -19.12
N ASP A 355 31.39 3.81 -19.54
CA ASP A 355 32.67 4.36 -19.09
C ASP A 355 32.61 4.88 -17.65
N ALA A 356 33.72 5.41 -17.14
CA ALA A 356 33.82 5.95 -15.78
C ALA A 356 32.87 7.12 -15.48
N THR A 357 32.28 7.75 -16.49
CA THR A 357 31.27 8.83 -16.36
C THR A 357 29.84 8.32 -16.41
N GLY A 358 29.64 7.03 -16.71
CA GLY A 358 28.33 6.41 -16.92
C GLY A 358 27.80 6.55 -18.35
N LYS A 359 28.59 7.09 -19.28
CA LYS A 359 28.23 7.15 -20.69
C LYS A 359 28.26 5.75 -21.29
N LEU A 360 27.21 5.38 -22.02
CA LEU A 360 27.15 4.12 -22.76
C LEU A 360 28.13 4.17 -23.92
N VAL A 361 29.05 3.21 -23.99
CA VAL A 361 30.09 3.14 -25.04
C VAL A 361 29.92 1.98 -26.00
N GLU A 362 29.32 0.87 -25.58
CA GLU A 362 29.03 -0.27 -26.46
C GLU A 362 27.94 -1.17 -25.87
N THR A 363 27.21 -1.86 -26.74
CA THR A 363 26.18 -2.84 -26.38
C THR A 363 26.35 -4.13 -27.16
N ALA A 364 25.89 -5.25 -26.60
CA ALA A 364 25.81 -6.53 -27.29
C ALA A 364 24.67 -7.38 -26.73
N THR A 365 24.32 -8.47 -27.44
CA THR A 365 23.46 -9.52 -26.91
C THR A 365 24.15 -10.86 -27.12
N VAL A 366 24.35 -11.60 -26.04
CA VAL A 366 25.01 -12.91 -26.04
C VAL A 366 24.03 -14.00 -25.62
N PHE A 367 24.25 -15.24 -26.07
CA PHE A 367 23.29 -16.34 -25.86
C PHE A 367 23.93 -17.57 -25.17
N PRO A 368 24.46 -17.40 -23.94
CA PRO A 368 25.17 -18.46 -23.22
C PRO A 368 24.24 -19.59 -22.75
N HIS A 369 22.96 -19.30 -22.59
CA HIS A 369 21.97 -20.20 -21.98
C HIS A 369 21.05 -20.83 -23.04
N GLU A 370 20.09 -21.62 -22.57
CA GLU A 370 19.06 -22.20 -23.46
C GLU A 370 18.31 -21.13 -24.26
N PRO A 371 17.94 -21.41 -25.52
CA PRO A 371 18.13 -22.65 -26.26
C PRO A 371 19.48 -22.77 -26.99
N ARG A 372 20.25 -21.67 -27.13
CA ARG A 372 21.46 -21.67 -27.99
C ARG A 372 22.68 -22.31 -27.33
N LYS A 373 22.79 -22.20 -26.00
CA LYS A 373 23.91 -22.73 -25.20
C LYS A 373 25.30 -22.31 -25.71
N ASP A 374 25.42 -21.10 -26.28
CA ASP A 374 26.67 -20.60 -26.85
C ASP A 374 27.56 -19.96 -25.77
N TRP A 375 28.06 -20.80 -24.86
CA TRP A 375 28.87 -20.36 -23.71
C TRP A 375 30.20 -19.74 -24.16
N GLU A 376 30.95 -20.44 -25.01
CA GLU A 376 32.27 -20.02 -25.48
C GLU A 376 32.20 -18.76 -26.37
N GLY A 377 31.23 -18.67 -27.29
CA GLY A 377 31.02 -17.48 -28.11
C GLY A 377 30.64 -16.26 -27.27
N SER A 378 29.88 -16.48 -26.20
CA SER A 378 29.57 -15.45 -25.20
C SER A 378 30.83 -15.00 -24.45
N LEU A 379 31.64 -15.92 -23.93
CA LEU A 379 32.90 -15.59 -23.26
C LEU A 379 33.85 -14.79 -24.16
N HIS A 380 33.98 -15.19 -25.42
CA HIS A 380 34.82 -14.47 -26.39
C HIS A 380 34.33 -13.04 -26.65
N THR A 381 33.02 -12.87 -26.83
CA THR A 381 32.41 -11.56 -27.06
C THR A 381 32.59 -10.65 -25.86
N LEU A 382 32.32 -11.15 -24.65
CA LEU A 382 32.50 -10.40 -23.41
C LEU A 382 33.98 -10.07 -23.16
N GLY A 383 34.89 -11.01 -23.42
CA GLY A 383 36.33 -10.79 -23.29
C GLY A 383 36.86 -9.68 -24.19
N LYS A 384 36.37 -9.61 -25.44
CA LYS A 384 36.68 -8.52 -26.37
C LYS A 384 36.21 -7.16 -25.83
N LEU A 385 34.99 -7.08 -25.31
CA LEU A 385 34.45 -5.85 -24.72
C LEU A 385 35.25 -5.41 -23.50
N CYS A 386 35.63 -6.34 -22.63
CA CYS A 386 36.49 -6.08 -21.48
C CYS A 386 37.84 -5.49 -21.90
N ALA A 387 38.50 -6.12 -22.88
CA ALA A 387 39.80 -5.67 -23.37
C ALA A 387 39.73 -4.32 -24.10
N LYS A 388 38.70 -4.10 -24.92
CA LYS A 388 38.52 -2.88 -25.73
C LYS A 388 38.29 -1.64 -24.85
N HIS A 389 37.48 -1.76 -23.81
CA HIS A 389 37.08 -0.61 -22.97
C HIS A 389 37.80 -0.53 -21.63
N GLY A 390 38.61 -1.54 -21.28
CA GLY A 390 39.29 -1.59 -20.00
C GLY A 390 38.32 -1.74 -18.83
N VAL A 391 37.33 -2.63 -18.97
CA VAL A 391 36.30 -2.89 -17.95
C VAL A 391 36.95 -3.27 -16.61
N ASN A 392 36.47 -2.65 -15.53
CA ASN A 392 36.96 -2.89 -14.18
C ASN A 392 35.95 -3.69 -13.34
N LEU A 393 34.66 -3.51 -13.60
CA LEU A 393 33.57 -4.15 -12.87
C LEU A 393 32.56 -4.79 -13.82
N ILE A 394 31.97 -5.90 -13.39
CA ILE A 394 30.85 -6.56 -14.05
C ILE A 394 29.65 -6.51 -13.12
N ALA A 395 28.61 -5.76 -13.48
CA ALA A 395 27.34 -5.70 -12.78
C ALA A 395 26.38 -6.75 -13.36
N ILE A 396 25.79 -7.60 -12.52
CA ILE A 396 24.90 -8.68 -12.95
C ILE A 396 23.52 -8.46 -12.32
N GLY A 397 22.47 -8.32 -13.14
CA GLY A 397 21.09 -8.26 -12.64
C GLY A 397 20.70 -9.52 -11.86
N ASN A 398 19.90 -9.37 -10.81
CA ASN A 398 19.49 -10.48 -9.93
C ASN A 398 18.21 -11.21 -10.40
N GLY A 399 17.80 -11.07 -11.66
CA GLY A 399 16.61 -11.71 -12.22
C GLY A 399 16.79 -13.13 -12.73
N THR A 400 16.00 -13.43 -13.77
CA THR A 400 15.93 -14.77 -14.37
C THR A 400 17.26 -15.16 -15.02
N ALA A 401 17.79 -16.34 -14.67
CA ALA A 401 19.10 -16.84 -15.09
C ALA A 401 20.31 -16.04 -14.56
N SER A 402 20.13 -15.28 -13.47
CA SER A 402 21.22 -14.55 -12.82
C SER A 402 22.31 -15.46 -12.27
N ARG A 403 21.96 -16.61 -11.69
CA ARG A 403 22.92 -17.61 -11.17
C ARG A 403 23.84 -18.15 -12.26
N GLU A 404 23.28 -18.47 -13.42
CA GLU A 404 24.00 -18.97 -14.59
C GLU A 404 24.87 -17.87 -15.20
N THR A 405 24.37 -16.63 -15.23
CA THR A 405 25.11 -15.47 -15.73
C THR A 405 26.25 -15.07 -14.78
N ASP A 406 26.08 -15.25 -13.47
CA ASP A 406 27.13 -15.06 -12.47
C ASP A 406 28.27 -16.07 -12.67
N LYS A 407 27.94 -17.32 -12.98
CA LYS A 407 28.93 -18.33 -13.37
C LYS A 407 29.67 -17.92 -14.65
N LEU A 408 28.96 -17.42 -15.66
CA LEU A 408 29.57 -16.93 -16.91
C LEU A 408 30.58 -15.81 -16.64
N ALA A 409 30.22 -14.83 -15.81
CA ALA A 409 31.12 -13.75 -15.40
C ALA A 409 32.35 -14.28 -14.63
N ALA A 410 32.17 -15.27 -13.75
CA ALA A 410 33.28 -15.90 -13.04
C ALA A 410 34.26 -16.60 -13.99
N ASP A 411 33.75 -17.33 -14.98
CA ASP A 411 34.58 -18.03 -15.96
C ASP A 411 35.28 -17.05 -16.91
N LEU A 412 34.62 -15.94 -17.27
CA LEU A 412 35.24 -14.83 -18.00
C LEU A 412 36.43 -14.23 -17.24
N ILE A 413 36.28 -13.94 -15.95
CA ILE A 413 37.36 -13.39 -15.12
C ILE A 413 38.55 -14.36 -15.08
N LYS A 414 38.30 -15.67 -14.91
CA LYS A 414 39.37 -16.69 -14.95
C LYS A 414 40.05 -16.76 -16.32
N LEU A 415 39.30 -16.67 -17.40
CA LEU A 415 39.83 -16.70 -18.76
C LEU A 415 40.76 -15.49 -18.99
N LEU A 416 40.31 -14.29 -18.65
CA LEU A 416 41.10 -13.06 -18.78
C LEU A 416 42.36 -13.08 -17.90
N ALA A 417 42.27 -13.63 -16.67
CA ALA A 417 43.42 -13.79 -15.80
C ALA A 417 44.47 -14.74 -16.39
N LYS A 418 44.05 -15.88 -16.95
CA LYS A 418 44.95 -16.82 -17.64
C LYS A 418 45.63 -16.17 -18.85
N MET A 419 44.88 -15.44 -19.66
CA MET A 419 45.42 -14.71 -20.83
C MET A 419 46.43 -13.63 -20.41
N ALA A 420 46.16 -12.92 -19.32
CA ALA A 420 47.10 -11.91 -18.79
C ALA A 420 48.39 -12.55 -18.24
N GLN A 421 48.31 -13.74 -17.65
CA GLN A 421 49.48 -14.49 -17.17
C GLN A 421 50.32 -15.04 -18.32
N SER A 422 49.70 -15.57 -19.39
CA SER A 422 50.44 -16.09 -20.56
C SER A 422 51.21 -14.98 -21.28
N VAL A 423 50.69 -13.75 -21.32
CA VAL A 423 51.38 -12.60 -21.94
C VAL A 423 52.55 -12.09 -21.09
N ARG A 424 52.53 -12.29 -19.75
CA ARG A 424 53.64 -11.90 -18.86
C ARG A 424 54.77 -12.93 -18.78
N ALA A 425 54.54 -14.15 -19.23
CA ALA A 425 55.49 -15.26 -19.12
C ALA A 425 56.45 -15.38 -20.31
N GLU A 426 56.29 -14.57 -21.37
CA GLU A 426 57.26 -14.50 -22.46
C GLU A 426 58.45 -13.62 -22.04
N PRO A 427 59.70 -14.13 -22.07
CA PRO A 427 60.87 -13.33 -21.77
C PRO A 427 61.08 -12.33 -22.90
N VAL A 428 61.07 -11.03 -22.56
CA VAL A 428 61.49 -9.97 -23.47
C VAL A 428 62.99 -10.12 -23.69
N GLU A 429 63.39 -10.62 -24.85
CA GLU A 429 64.77 -10.51 -25.30
C GLU A 429 65.17 -9.03 -25.33
N ALA A 430 66.32 -8.73 -24.72
CA ALA A 430 66.86 -7.38 -24.60
C ALA A 430 67.27 -6.84 -26.00
N GLY A 431 66.32 -6.20 -26.68
CA GLY A 431 66.52 -5.40 -27.88
C GLY A 431 66.30 -3.91 -27.59
N ALA A 432 67.29 -3.09 -27.93
CA ALA A 432 67.37 -1.68 -27.59
C ALA A 432 66.22 -0.81 -28.17
N GLY A 433 65.68 0.05 -27.31
CA GLY A 433 65.11 1.35 -27.65
C GLY A 433 63.79 1.37 -28.42
N THR A 434 62.67 1.52 -27.70
CA THR A 434 61.61 2.51 -27.98
C THR A 434 60.45 2.32 -27.00
N SER A 435 59.98 3.46 -26.45
CA SER A 435 58.72 3.69 -25.74
C SER A 435 58.02 2.47 -25.14
N THR A 436 58.22 2.28 -23.82
CA THR A 436 57.38 1.43 -22.97
C THR A 436 55.92 1.84 -23.08
N SER A 437 55.19 1.22 -24.01
CA SER A 437 53.74 1.06 -23.91
C SER A 437 53.50 0.26 -22.64
N SER A 438 53.13 0.96 -21.57
CA SER A 438 52.63 0.34 -20.36
C SER A 438 51.37 -0.41 -20.73
N VAL A 439 51.50 -1.71 -21.00
CA VAL A 439 50.37 -2.64 -20.98
C VAL A 439 49.75 -2.46 -19.60
N ARG A 440 48.66 -1.69 -19.54
CA ARG A 440 47.93 -1.44 -18.30
C ARG A 440 47.62 -2.81 -17.73
N THR A 441 48.18 -3.08 -16.57
CA THR A 441 47.77 -4.15 -15.66
C THR A 441 46.25 -4.10 -15.65
N VAL A 442 45.60 -5.06 -16.32
CA VAL A 442 44.14 -5.24 -16.18
C VAL A 442 43.94 -5.44 -14.69
N GLY A 443 43.45 -4.40 -14.00
CA GLY A 443 43.12 -4.52 -12.58
C GLY A 443 42.19 -5.72 -12.41
N GLU A 444 42.26 -6.41 -11.27
CA GLU A 444 41.39 -7.56 -11.02
C GLU A 444 39.93 -7.16 -11.28
N ILE A 445 39.36 -7.69 -12.37
CA ILE A 445 37.96 -7.46 -12.70
C ILE A 445 37.13 -8.12 -11.62
N GLN A 446 36.22 -7.36 -11.02
CA GLN A 446 35.31 -7.86 -9.99
C GLN A 446 33.90 -7.98 -10.55
N LYS A 447 33.18 -9.02 -10.14
CA LYS A 447 31.75 -9.18 -10.44
C LYS A 447 30.92 -8.86 -9.20
N VAL A 448 29.81 -8.16 -9.40
CA VAL A 448 28.87 -7.77 -8.35
C VAL A 448 27.45 -8.02 -8.84
N VAL A 449 26.64 -8.69 -8.02
CA VAL A 449 25.21 -8.84 -8.29
C VAL A 449 24.49 -7.58 -7.82
N VAL A 450 23.64 -7.02 -8.68
CA VAL A 450 22.86 -5.80 -8.42
C VAL A 450 21.37 -6.07 -8.61
N SER A 451 20.54 -5.29 -7.90
CA SER A 451 19.09 -5.35 -8.09
C SER A 451 18.72 -4.87 -9.49
N GLU A 452 17.91 -5.64 -10.21
CA GLU A 452 17.29 -5.23 -11.47
C GLU A 452 15.93 -4.56 -11.28
N ALA A 453 15.50 -4.33 -10.02
CA ALA A 453 14.20 -3.76 -9.70
C ALA A 453 13.95 -2.43 -10.46
N GLY A 454 12.91 -2.40 -11.28
CA GLY A 454 12.57 -1.24 -12.10
C GLY A 454 13.44 -1.02 -13.36
N ALA A 455 14.42 -1.86 -13.67
CA ALA A 455 15.26 -1.70 -14.87
C ALA A 455 14.45 -1.83 -16.17
N SER A 456 13.45 -2.71 -16.18
CA SER A 456 12.49 -2.84 -17.29
C SER A 456 11.53 -1.65 -17.41
N VAL A 457 11.13 -1.06 -16.27
CA VAL A 457 10.30 0.15 -16.26
C VAL A 457 11.10 1.34 -16.77
N TYR A 458 12.36 1.47 -16.33
CA TYR A 458 13.28 2.46 -16.84
C TYR A 458 13.48 2.30 -18.35
N SER A 459 13.78 1.10 -18.84
CA SER A 459 14.12 0.90 -20.25
C SER A 459 12.99 1.30 -21.20
N ALA A 460 11.74 1.05 -20.80
CA ALA A 460 10.54 1.42 -21.52
C ALA A 460 10.07 2.88 -21.27
N SER A 461 10.74 3.64 -20.41
CA SER A 461 10.35 5.01 -20.07
C SER A 461 10.65 6.01 -21.20
N GLU A 462 9.90 7.10 -21.21
CA GLU A 462 10.17 8.25 -22.08
C GLU A 462 11.57 8.84 -21.79
N PHE A 463 11.95 8.91 -20.51
CA PHE A 463 13.26 9.44 -20.10
C PHE A 463 14.40 8.61 -20.70
N ALA A 464 14.37 7.28 -20.59
CA ALA A 464 15.40 6.41 -21.17
C ALA A 464 15.43 6.50 -22.71
N SER A 465 14.27 6.72 -23.34
CA SER A 465 14.18 6.92 -24.79
C SER A 465 14.84 8.24 -25.23
N GLN A 466 14.78 9.29 -24.41
CA GLN A 466 15.49 10.55 -24.66
C GLN A 466 16.99 10.44 -24.34
N GLU A 467 17.36 9.72 -23.28
CA GLU A 467 18.75 9.53 -22.87
C GLU A 467 19.53 8.62 -23.86
N MET A 468 18.86 7.65 -24.48
CA MET A 468 19.45 6.65 -25.37
C MET A 468 18.54 6.36 -26.58
N PRO A 469 18.36 7.33 -27.50
CA PRO A 469 17.40 7.22 -28.61
C PRO A 469 17.72 6.08 -29.59
N ASP A 470 19.00 5.84 -29.86
CA ASP A 470 19.46 4.84 -30.84
C ASP A 470 19.73 3.45 -30.22
N VAL A 471 19.30 3.23 -28.97
CA VAL A 471 19.51 1.96 -28.25
C VAL A 471 18.18 1.23 -28.12
N ASP A 472 18.17 -0.05 -28.50
CA ASP A 472 17.01 -0.93 -28.35
C ASP A 472 16.55 -1.03 -26.88
N VAL A 473 15.24 -1.11 -26.68
CA VAL A 473 14.61 -1.15 -25.34
C VAL A 473 15.18 -2.27 -24.46
N SER A 474 15.54 -3.42 -25.02
CA SER A 474 16.10 -4.54 -24.24
C SER A 474 17.52 -4.26 -23.73
N LEU A 475 18.29 -3.40 -24.40
CA LEU A 475 19.68 -3.07 -24.06
C LEU A 475 19.78 -1.93 -23.03
N ARG A 476 18.78 -1.04 -22.97
CA ARG A 476 18.74 0.06 -21.99
C ARG A 476 18.70 -0.44 -20.55
N GLY A 477 18.08 -1.61 -20.31
CA GLY A 477 18.06 -2.25 -19.00
C GLY A 477 19.47 -2.63 -18.51
N ALA A 478 20.30 -3.19 -19.41
CA ALA A 478 21.69 -3.52 -19.11
C ALA A 478 22.53 -2.27 -18.80
N ALA A 479 22.28 -1.15 -19.49
CA ALA A 479 22.92 0.12 -19.18
C ALA A 479 22.54 0.63 -17.79
N SER A 480 21.27 0.51 -17.39
CA SER A 480 20.81 0.85 -16.03
C SER A 480 21.49 -0.02 -14.98
N ILE A 481 21.59 -1.34 -15.21
CA ILE A 481 22.30 -2.27 -14.33
C ILE A 481 23.77 -1.85 -14.12
N ALA A 482 24.46 -1.45 -15.20
CA ALA A 482 25.84 -0.98 -15.12
C ALA A 482 25.96 0.32 -14.30
N ARG A 483 25.10 1.30 -14.56
CA ARG A 483 25.09 2.62 -13.88
C ARG A 483 24.72 2.52 -12.41
N ARG A 484 23.80 1.61 -12.04
CA ARG A 484 23.45 1.34 -10.63
C ARG A 484 24.64 0.90 -9.82
N LEU A 485 25.57 0.13 -10.39
CA LEU A 485 26.77 -0.26 -9.66
C LEU A 485 27.71 0.94 -9.43
N GLN A 486 27.80 1.86 -10.40
CA GLN A 486 28.58 3.09 -10.25
C GLN A 486 28.01 3.98 -9.16
N ASP A 487 26.71 4.26 -9.23
CA ASP A 487 25.96 5.10 -8.29
C ASP A 487 24.47 4.66 -8.25
N PRO A 488 24.06 3.91 -7.22
CA PRO A 488 22.67 3.47 -7.06
C PRO A 488 21.68 4.63 -6.98
N LEU A 489 22.01 5.69 -6.24
CA LEU A 489 21.13 6.83 -6.03
C LEU A 489 20.88 7.57 -7.35
N ALA A 490 21.94 7.92 -8.08
CA ALA A 490 21.84 8.70 -9.31
C ALA A 490 21.08 7.95 -10.43
N GLU A 491 21.08 6.63 -10.41
CA GLU A 491 20.39 5.81 -11.40
C GLU A 491 18.94 5.46 -10.98
N LEU A 492 18.69 5.11 -9.72
CA LEU A 492 17.35 4.73 -9.25
C LEU A 492 16.37 5.90 -9.21
N VAL A 493 16.83 7.14 -8.97
CA VAL A 493 15.99 8.35 -9.02
C VAL A 493 15.38 8.65 -10.38
N LYS A 494 15.88 8.03 -11.46
CA LYS A 494 15.33 8.13 -12.82
C LYS A 494 14.02 7.36 -12.98
N ILE A 495 13.66 6.54 -11.99
CA ILE A 495 12.50 5.64 -12.01
C ILE A 495 11.44 6.21 -11.07
N ASP A 496 10.17 6.04 -11.43
CA ASP A 496 9.08 6.28 -10.48
C ASP A 496 9.27 5.38 -9.25
N PRO A 497 9.40 5.92 -8.03
CA PRO A 497 9.73 5.13 -6.83
C PRO A 497 8.79 3.94 -6.60
N LYS A 498 7.49 4.09 -6.90
CA LYS A 498 6.51 2.99 -6.77
C LYS A 498 6.68 1.88 -7.80
N SER A 499 7.48 2.11 -8.83
CA SER A 499 7.79 1.14 -9.88
C SER A 499 9.12 0.43 -9.64
N ILE A 500 9.87 0.82 -8.60
CA ILE A 500 11.01 0.06 -8.10
C ILE A 500 10.42 -1.06 -7.25
N GLY A 501 10.54 -2.30 -7.71
CA GLY A 501 10.03 -3.47 -6.98
C GLY A 501 10.84 -3.72 -5.71
N VAL A 502 10.30 -3.31 -4.57
CA VAL A 502 10.94 -3.36 -3.25
C VAL A 502 10.25 -4.31 -2.28
N GLY A 503 9.23 -5.04 -2.74
CA GLY A 503 8.67 -6.16 -1.98
C GLY A 503 7.51 -6.86 -2.68
N GLN A 504 7.09 -7.99 -2.09
CA GLN A 504 5.92 -8.72 -2.56
C GLN A 504 4.64 -7.93 -2.30
N TYR A 505 3.62 -8.13 -3.15
CA TYR A 505 2.31 -7.47 -3.03
C TYR A 505 2.32 -5.93 -3.11
N GLN A 506 3.41 -5.32 -3.59
CA GLN A 506 3.52 -3.87 -3.75
C GLN A 506 2.43 -3.25 -4.63
N HIS A 507 1.89 -3.99 -5.60
CA HIS A 507 0.78 -3.54 -6.44
C HIS A 507 -0.60 -3.71 -5.78
N ASP A 508 -0.67 -4.44 -4.66
CA ASP A 508 -1.91 -4.80 -3.98
C ASP A 508 -2.23 -3.85 -2.79
N VAL A 509 -1.27 -3.00 -2.38
CA VAL A 509 -1.45 -1.99 -1.33
C VAL A 509 -2.02 -0.67 -1.87
N ASN A 510 -2.42 0.26 -0.99
CA ASN A 510 -2.83 1.61 -1.36
C ASN A 510 -1.72 2.34 -2.16
N GLN A 511 -1.94 2.50 -3.46
CA GLN A 511 -0.95 3.06 -4.39
C GLN A 511 -0.69 4.55 -4.16
N SER A 512 -1.64 5.29 -3.59
CA SER A 512 -1.46 6.72 -3.29
C SER A 512 -0.56 6.89 -2.06
N GLU A 513 -0.80 6.10 -1.03
CA GLU A 513 0.04 6.07 0.17
C GLU A 513 1.45 5.56 -0.15
N LEU A 514 1.56 4.49 -0.94
CA LEU A 514 2.84 3.97 -1.41
C LEU A 514 3.65 5.04 -2.16
N ALA A 515 3.04 5.72 -3.13
CA ALA A 515 3.73 6.75 -3.92
C ALA A 515 4.23 7.91 -3.06
N ARG A 516 3.41 8.37 -2.10
CA ARG A 516 3.79 9.42 -1.15
C ARG A 516 4.96 8.97 -0.28
N THR A 517 4.88 7.79 0.33
CA THR A 517 5.90 7.29 1.25
C THR A 517 7.23 7.02 0.56
N LEU A 518 7.22 6.34 -0.59
CA LEU A 518 8.45 6.10 -1.35
C LEU A 518 9.03 7.38 -1.95
N GLY A 519 8.19 8.35 -2.31
CA GLY A 519 8.62 9.69 -2.71
C GLY A 519 9.36 10.42 -1.59
N ALA A 520 8.85 10.35 -0.35
CA ALA A 520 9.52 10.92 0.82
C ALA A 520 10.88 10.26 1.10
N VAL A 521 10.98 8.93 1.00
CA VAL A 521 12.27 8.22 1.14
C VAL A 521 13.29 8.71 0.13
N VAL A 522 12.88 8.87 -1.14
CA VAL A 522 13.77 9.35 -2.19
C VAL A 522 14.23 10.78 -1.92
N GLU A 523 13.33 11.66 -1.49
CA GLU A 523 13.68 13.02 -1.09
C GLU A 523 14.70 13.02 0.06
N ASP A 524 14.47 12.22 1.12
CA ASP A 524 15.39 12.12 2.26
C ASP A 524 16.78 11.60 1.83
N CYS A 525 16.83 10.55 1.01
CA CYS A 525 18.08 9.97 0.52
C CYS A 525 18.87 10.99 -0.35
N VAL A 526 18.21 11.68 -1.27
CA VAL A 526 18.89 12.66 -2.13
C VAL A 526 19.41 13.85 -1.32
N ASN A 527 18.63 14.37 -0.37
CA ASN A 527 19.03 15.55 0.40
C ASN A 527 20.04 15.23 1.51
N SER A 528 20.10 13.99 1.99
CA SER A 528 21.13 13.53 2.93
C SER A 528 22.49 13.35 2.25
N VAL A 529 22.53 12.76 1.05
CA VAL A 529 23.76 12.63 0.25
C VAL A 529 24.22 13.96 -0.32
N GLY A 530 23.27 14.79 -0.78
CA GLY A 530 23.55 15.99 -1.55
C GLY A 530 23.79 15.69 -3.03
N VAL A 531 23.85 16.74 -3.84
CA VAL A 531 24.03 16.62 -5.30
C VAL A 531 25.07 17.62 -5.79
N ASP A 532 25.89 17.21 -6.75
CA ASP A 532 26.74 18.13 -7.49
C ASP A 532 25.94 18.73 -8.66
N LEU A 533 25.70 20.04 -8.57
CA LEU A 533 24.92 20.81 -9.55
C LEU A 533 25.46 20.67 -10.98
N ASN A 534 26.77 20.49 -11.13
CA ASN A 534 27.42 20.46 -12.45
C ASN A 534 27.32 19.10 -13.13
N THR A 535 26.94 18.04 -12.41
CA THR A 535 26.91 16.68 -12.96
C THR A 535 25.55 16.00 -12.79
N ALA A 536 24.73 16.47 -11.84
CA ALA A 536 23.42 15.90 -11.57
C ALA A 536 22.49 15.92 -12.79
N SER A 537 21.71 14.84 -12.94
CA SER A 537 20.68 14.71 -13.96
C SER A 537 19.41 15.47 -13.54
N VAL A 538 18.52 15.76 -14.51
CA VAL A 538 17.22 16.38 -14.22
C VAL A 538 16.41 15.57 -13.19
N PRO A 539 16.29 14.23 -13.28
CA PRO A 539 15.58 13.45 -12.27
C PRO A 539 16.17 13.59 -10.87
N LEU A 540 17.50 13.60 -10.73
CA LEU A 540 18.17 13.76 -9.44
C LEU A 540 17.94 15.16 -8.85
N LEU A 541 18.11 16.22 -9.65
CA LEU A 541 17.85 17.61 -9.23
C LEU A 541 16.39 17.82 -8.82
N SER A 542 15.45 17.14 -9.47
CA SER A 542 14.01 17.25 -9.16
C SER A 542 13.64 16.67 -7.79
N ARG A 543 14.57 15.97 -7.11
CA ARG A 543 14.39 15.43 -5.76
C ARG A 543 15.08 16.27 -4.68
N VAL A 544 15.81 17.31 -5.07
CA VAL A 544 16.43 18.25 -4.14
C VAL A 544 15.33 19.12 -3.52
N SER A 545 15.39 19.28 -2.20
CA SER A 545 14.45 20.06 -1.42
C SER A 545 14.24 21.45 -2.02
N GLY A 546 12.98 21.77 -2.36
CA GLY A 546 12.59 23.07 -2.91
C GLY A 546 12.78 23.22 -4.42
N LEU A 547 13.37 22.24 -5.11
CA LEU A 547 13.44 22.23 -6.56
C LEU A 547 12.22 21.53 -7.17
N THR A 548 11.77 22.05 -8.30
CA THR A 548 10.71 21.45 -9.11
C THR A 548 11.31 20.87 -10.40
N PRO A 549 10.60 19.98 -11.11
CA PRO A 549 11.05 19.47 -12.40
C PRO A 549 11.34 20.57 -13.44
N SER A 550 10.61 21.69 -13.39
CA SER A 550 10.86 22.83 -14.29
C SER A 550 12.16 23.55 -13.97
N VAL A 551 12.45 23.78 -12.68
CA VAL A 551 13.70 24.39 -12.24
C VAL A 551 14.89 23.48 -12.53
N ALA A 552 14.77 22.17 -12.26
CA ALA A 552 15.80 21.18 -12.58
C ALA A 552 16.17 21.19 -14.08
N LYS A 553 15.17 21.24 -14.98
CA LYS A 553 15.41 21.38 -16.43
C LYS A 553 16.10 22.69 -16.78
N ALA A 554 15.71 23.80 -16.15
CA ALA A 554 16.33 25.11 -16.41
C ALA A 554 17.81 25.14 -15.99
N VAL A 555 18.16 24.53 -14.85
CA VAL A 555 19.54 24.39 -14.39
C VAL A 555 20.38 23.61 -15.39
N VAL A 556 19.89 22.44 -15.84
CA VAL A 556 20.60 21.62 -16.83
C VAL A 556 20.75 22.34 -18.17
N ARG A 557 19.70 23.03 -18.64
CA ARG A 557 19.76 23.84 -19.86
C ARG A 557 20.80 24.96 -19.75
N TRP A 558 20.92 25.59 -18.59
CA TRP A 558 21.92 26.63 -18.35
C TRP A 558 23.34 26.07 -18.32
N ARG A 559 23.52 24.88 -17.71
CA ARG A 559 24.81 24.17 -17.69
C ARG A 559 25.30 23.78 -19.08
N GLU A 560 24.37 23.41 -19.96
CA GLU A 560 24.66 22.88 -21.31
C GLU A 560 24.70 23.96 -22.40
N ALA A 561 24.27 25.18 -22.10
CA ALA A 561 24.37 26.34 -22.97
C ALA A 561 25.77 26.96 -22.90
#